data_AF-A0A2Z6MU19-F1
#
_entry.id   AF-A0A2Z6MU19-F1
#
_cell.length_a   1.000
_cell.length_b   1.000
_cell.length_c   1.000
_cell.angle_alpha   90.00
_cell.angle_beta   90.00
_cell.angle_gamma   90.00
#
_symmetry.space_group_name_H-M   'P 1'
#
loop_
_entity.id
_entity.type
_entity.pdbx_description
1 polymer ?
#
loop_
_entity_poly.entity_id
_entity_poly.type
_entity_poly.pdbx_seq_one_letter_code
_entity_poly.pdbx_strand_id
1 'polypeptide(L)'
;MGDPRRRIQVDLLDFHDILGCSCCKKSGKALLPSMHDSSIMYSLAQEHGDLINLHDWFQSFRTIVLQNTNKRKQKPKNTPLSKKRKEMNESGDQNEASIQYPLYFSLHKNMIGARFCRGVTELQITGLVRMPSKRRPDFVQRIAFGI
;
A
#
# COMPACT_ATOMS: atom_id res chain seq x y z
N MET A 1 1.58 -4.96 -33.49
CA MET A 1 1.34 -5.87 -32.36
C MET A 1 1.66 -5.11 -31.08
N GLY A 2 0.73 -5.05 -30.12
CA GLY A 2 0.85 -4.18 -28.94
C GLY A 2 1.83 -4.68 -27.88
N ASP A 3 2.09 -3.85 -26.86
CA ASP A 3 2.83 -4.20 -25.64
C ASP A 3 1.83 -4.43 -24.49
N PRO A 4 1.36 -5.67 -24.28
CA PRO A 4 0.33 -5.97 -23.29
C PRO A 4 0.82 -5.72 -21.86
N ARG A 5 2.12 -5.89 -21.60
CA ARG A 5 2.68 -5.65 -20.28
C ARG A 5 2.63 -4.16 -19.96
N ARG A 6 3.12 -3.32 -20.89
CA ARG A 6 3.04 -1.87 -20.73
C ARG A 6 1.60 -1.38 -20.59
N ARG A 7 0.65 -1.97 -21.32
CA ARG A 7 -0.78 -1.65 -21.16
C ARG A 7 -1.25 -1.91 -19.72
N ILE A 8 -0.98 -3.09 -19.17
CA ILE A 8 -1.35 -3.43 -17.79
C ILE A 8 -0.71 -2.45 -16.78
N GLN A 9 0.56 -2.07 -17.00
CA GLN A 9 1.23 -1.11 -16.14
C GLN A 9 0.51 0.25 -16.10
N VAL A 10 0.18 0.78 -17.29
CA VAL A 10 -0.57 2.04 -17.43
C VAL A 10 -1.94 1.90 -16.79
N ASP A 11 -2.66 0.82 -17.08
CA ASP A 11 -4.01 0.59 -16.55
C ASP A 11 -4.04 0.48 -15.01
N LEU A 12 -2.98 -0.07 -14.39
CA LEU A 12 -2.85 -0.14 -12.93
C LEU A 12 -2.59 1.22 -12.29
N LEU A 13 -1.91 2.13 -12.99
CA LEU A 13 -1.64 3.50 -12.53
C LEU A 13 -2.81 4.45 -12.82
N ASP A 14 -3.46 4.28 -13.97
CA ASP A 14 -4.58 5.09 -14.47
C ASP A 14 -5.93 4.39 -14.25
N PHE A 15 -6.03 3.54 -13.23
CA PHE A 15 -7.19 2.71 -12.93
C PHE A 15 -8.50 3.52 -12.76
N HIS A 16 -8.40 4.80 -12.43
CA HIS A 16 -9.54 5.71 -12.31
C HIS A 16 -10.28 5.91 -13.63
N ASP A 17 -9.54 5.98 -14.74
CA ASP A 17 -10.08 6.22 -16.08
C ASP A 17 -10.81 4.98 -16.60
N ILE A 18 -10.38 3.80 -16.16
CA ILE A 18 -10.95 2.50 -16.58
C ILE A 18 -12.16 2.14 -15.72
N LEU A 19 -12.04 2.24 -14.38
CA LEU A 19 -13.10 1.82 -13.47
C LEU A 19 -14.22 2.85 -13.33
N GLY A 20 -13.93 4.14 -13.57
CA GLY A 20 -14.93 5.20 -13.54
C GLY A 20 -15.67 5.35 -12.21
N CYS A 21 -15.10 4.87 -11.10
CA CYS A 21 -15.76 4.85 -9.79
C CYS A 21 -15.74 6.22 -9.09
N SER A 22 -16.79 6.55 -8.32
CA SER A 22 -16.88 7.83 -7.61
C SER A 22 -15.93 7.93 -6.41
N CYS A 23 -15.56 6.80 -5.80
CA CYS A 23 -14.74 6.75 -4.60
C CYS A 23 -13.26 7.08 -4.84
N CYS A 24 -12.76 6.93 -6.06
CA CYS A 24 -11.35 7.12 -6.38
C CYS A 24 -11.09 8.34 -7.29
N LYS A 25 -12.09 8.84 -8.04
CA LYS A 25 -11.96 9.94 -9.04
C LYS A 25 -11.23 11.24 -8.65
N LYS A 26 -10.98 11.51 -7.37
CA LYS A 26 -10.53 12.83 -6.88
C LYS A 26 -9.14 12.82 -6.25
N SER A 27 -8.41 11.71 -6.29
CA SER A 27 -7.20 11.54 -5.49
C SER A 27 -5.88 11.74 -6.22
N GLY A 28 -5.80 12.46 -7.33
CA GLY A 28 -4.50 12.75 -7.98
C GLY A 28 -3.57 11.52 -8.04
N LYS A 29 -2.31 11.66 -7.60
CA LYS A 29 -1.34 10.56 -7.41
C LYS A 29 -1.36 9.96 -5.98
N ALA A 30 -2.27 10.40 -5.11
CA ALA A 30 -2.32 9.97 -3.73
C ALA A 30 -3.02 8.60 -3.61
N LEU A 31 -2.37 7.65 -2.95
CA LEU A 31 -2.94 6.33 -2.70
C LEU A 31 -4.08 6.41 -1.68
N LEU A 32 -5.21 5.81 -2.01
CA LEU A 32 -6.39 5.73 -1.14
C LEU A 32 -6.68 4.28 -0.73
N PRO A 33 -7.22 4.07 0.49
CA PRO A 33 -7.67 2.75 0.93
C PRO A 33 -8.80 2.14 0.09
N SER A 34 -9.52 2.96 -0.67
CA SER A 34 -10.63 2.54 -1.56
C SER A 34 -10.16 2.03 -2.92
N MET A 35 -8.87 2.16 -3.23
CA MET A 35 -8.28 1.65 -4.47
C MET A 35 -8.23 0.13 -4.47
N HIS A 36 -8.18 -0.47 -5.66
CA HIS A 36 -7.95 -1.90 -5.79
C HIS A 36 -6.54 -2.25 -5.28
N ASP A 37 -6.42 -3.38 -4.57
CA ASP A 37 -5.16 -3.79 -3.92
C ASP A 37 -4.00 -3.82 -4.91
N SER A 38 -4.22 -4.33 -6.12
CA SER A 38 -3.16 -4.44 -7.14
C SER A 38 -2.70 -3.10 -7.69
N SER A 39 -3.57 -2.09 -7.75
CA SER A 39 -3.19 -0.72 -8.11
C SER A 39 -2.37 -0.06 -6.99
N ILE A 40 -2.75 -0.26 -5.72
CA ILE A 40 -1.96 0.21 -4.57
C ILE A 40 -0.59 -0.45 -4.59
N MET A 41 -0.55 -1.77 -4.69
CA MET A 41 0.67 -2.58 -4.70
C MET A 41 1.60 -2.20 -5.83
N TYR A 42 1.08 -2.04 -7.05
CA TYR A 42 1.88 -1.65 -8.21
C TYR A 42 2.43 -0.23 -8.10
N SER A 43 1.63 0.70 -7.57
CA SER A 43 2.07 2.08 -7.33
C SER A 43 3.20 2.12 -6.31
N LEU A 44 3.05 1.43 -5.17
CA LEU A 44 4.11 1.32 -4.16
C LEU A 44 5.39 0.69 -4.73
N ALA A 45 5.25 -0.32 -5.60
CA ALA A 45 6.40 -0.95 -6.24
C ALA A 45 7.22 0.02 -7.11
N GLN A 46 6.62 1.09 -7.66
CA GLN A 46 7.35 2.08 -8.45
C GLN A 46 8.40 2.86 -7.65
N GLU A 47 8.19 2.99 -6.34
CA GLU A 47 9.10 3.72 -5.44
C GLU A 47 10.40 2.94 -5.19
N HIS A 48 10.42 1.65 -5.52
CA HIS A 48 11.57 0.77 -5.36
C HIS A 48 12.34 0.59 -6.68
N GLY A 49 13.62 0.27 -6.57
CA GLY A 49 14.47 -0.16 -7.70
C GLY A 49 14.16 -1.59 -8.16
N ASP A 50 15.17 -2.30 -8.65
CA ASP A 50 15.00 -3.67 -9.19
C ASP A 50 14.51 -4.68 -8.13
N LEU A 51 14.96 -4.55 -6.89
CA LEU A 51 14.58 -5.42 -5.79
C LEU A 51 13.72 -4.68 -4.77
N ILE A 52 12.60 -5.30 -4.41
CA ILE A 52 11.67 -4.83 -3.38
C ILE A 52 11.83 -5.72 -2.15
N ASN A 53 12.08 -5.13 -0.99
CA ASN A 53 12.00 -5.84 0.29
C ASN A 53 10.52 -6.14 0.60
N LEU A 54 10.18 -7.41 0.78
CA LEU A 54 8.81 -7.86 1.06
C LEU A 54 8.25 -7.24 2.34
N HIS A 55 9.08 -7.07 3.37
CA HIS A 55 8.65 -6.51 4.64
C HIS A 55 8.24 -5.05 4.47
N ASP A 56 9.11 -4.24 3.86
CA ASP A 56 8.88 -2.79 3.70
C ASP A 56 7.69 -2.53 2.78
N TRP A 57 7.54 -3.35 1.73
CA TRP A 57 6.41 -3.27 0.82
C TRP A 57 5.08 -3.62 1.52
N PHE A 58 5.09 -4.67 2.35
CA PHE A 58 3.93 -5.03 3.16
C PHE A 58 3.55 -3.94 4.17
N GLN A 59 4.52 -3.35 4.88
CA GLN A 59 4.24 -2.27 5.83
C GLN A 59 3.68 -1.02 5.14
N SER A 60 4.18 -0.69 3.95
CA SER A 60 3.68 0.41 3.13
C SER A 60 2.24 0.15 2.70
N PHE A 61 1.94 -1.04 2.17
CA PHE A 61 0.59 -1.45 1.81
C PHE A 61 -0.37 -1.42 3.01
N ARG A 62 0.05 -2.00 4.14
CA ARG A 62 -0.72 -2.00 5.39
C ARG A 62 -1.07 -0.59 5.84
N THR A 63 -0.11 0.35 5.75
CA THR A 63 -0.33 1.74 6.12
C THR A 63 -1.42 2.38 5.25
N ILE A 64 -1.37 2.20 3.92
CA ILE A 64 -2.40 2.74 3.01
C ILE A 64 -3.78 2.15 3.30
N VAL A 65 -3.89 0.83 3.46
CA VAL A 65 -5.19 0.17 3.69
C VAL A 65 -5.79 0.55 5.06
N LEU A 66 -4.96 0.80 6.07
CA LEU A 66 -5.40 1.21 7.41
C LEU A 66 -5.78 2.69 7.53
N GLN A 67 -5.33 3.57 6.64
CA GLN A 67 -5.64 5.00 6.70
C GLN A 67 -7.14 5.33 6.66
N ASN A 68 -8.01 4.37 6.32
CA ASN A 68 -9.47 4.54 6.34
C ASN A 68 -10.08 4.58 7.76
N THR A 69 -9.42 4.00 8.78
CA THR A 69 -10.02 3.88 10.13
C THR A 69 -9.87 5.14 10.98
N ASN A 70 -8.90 6.01 10.66
CA ASN A 70 -8.50 7.10 11.57
C ASN A 70 -8.98 8.50 11.14
N LYS A 71 -9.54 8.66 9.93
CA LYS A 71 -9.96 9.99 9.41
C LYS A 71 -11.34 10.48 9.91
N ARG A 72 -11.96 9.85 10.91
CA ARG A 72 -13.22 10.33 11.52
C ARG A 72 -13.04 11.35 12.67
N LYS A 73 -11.82 11.74 13.04
CA LYS A 73 -11.58 12.81 14.04
C LYS A 73 -10.40 13.72 13.68
N GLN A 74 -10.60 14.63 12.72
CA GLN A 74 -9.79 15.85 12.62
C GLN A 74 -10.77 17.01 12.39
N LYS A 75 -11.29 17.57 13.49
CA LYS A 75 -11.98 18.87 13.49
C LYS A 75 -10.87 19.93 13.55
N PRO A 76 -10.80 20.91 12.63
CA PRO A 76 -9.74 21.90 12.66
C PRO A 76 -9.96 22.84 13.85
N LYS A 77 -8.96 22.98 14.71
CA LYS A 77 -8.87 24.12 15.63
C LYS A 77 -7.54 24.83 15.39
N ASN A 78 -7.68 26.13 15.19
CA ASN A 78 -6.65 27.09 14.81
C ASN A 78 -5.52 27.21 15.85
N THR A 79 -4.35 27.62 15.34
CA THR A 79 -3.05 28.08 15.92
C THR A 79 -3.11 28.98 17.18
N PRO A 80 -1.99 29.39 17.87
CA PRO A 80 -0.55 29.31 17.53
C PRO A 80 0.48 29.00 18.68
N LEU A 81 1.72 28.67 18.28
CA LEU A 81 3.05 28.95 18.89
C LEU A 81 3.51 28.31 20.24
N SER A 82 4.59 27.49 20.21
CA SER A 82 5.92 27.81 20.78
C SER A 82 6.92 26.63 20.74
N LYS A 83 8.20 27.00 20.58
CA LYS A 83 9.41 26.16 20.45
C LYS A 83 9.66 25.25 21.67
N LYS A 84 9.93 23.95 21.47
CA LYS A 84 10.99 23.21 22.20
C LYS A 84 11.37 21.90 21.50
N ARG A 85 12.67 21.74 21.25
CA ARG A 85 13.36 20.56 20.70
C ARG A 85 13.28 19.37 21.68
N LYS A 86 12.91 18.18 21.21
CA LYS A 86 13.33 16.89 21.82
C LYS A 86 13.27 15.74 20.82
N GLU A 87 14.30 14.91 20.90
CA GLU A 87 14.59 13.72 20.10
C GLU A 87 13.52 12.63 20.17
N MET A 88 13.51 11.80 19.12
CA MET A 88 13.21 10.36 19.07
C MET A 88 12.11 9.83 19.99
N ASN A 89 10.97 9.46 19.40
CA ASN A 89 10.15 8.35 19.88
C ASN A 89 9.18 7.88 18.78
N GLU A 90 9.47 6.71 18.22
CA GLU A 90 8.44 5.85 17.67
C GLU A 90 7.57 5.37 18.83
N SER A 91 6.33 5.87 18.94
CA SER A 91 5.22 5.15 19.59
C SER A 91 3.99 6.02 19.74
N GLY A 92 2.83 5.40 19.54
CA GLY A 92 1.60 5.84 20.18
C GLY A 92 0.36 5.81 19.30
N ASP A 93 -0.08 4.63 18.83
CA ASP A 93 -1.51 4.37 18.59
C ASP A 93 -1.88 2.88 18.36
N GLN A 94 -1.04 1.91 18.75
CA GLN A 94 -1.33 0.47 18.53
C GLN A 94 -1.92 -0.28 19.73
N ASN A 95 -2.14 0.36 20.89
CA ASN A 95 -2.32 -0.39 22.14
C ASN A 95 -3.72 -0.41 22.77
N GLU A 96 -4.68 0.42 22.39
CA GLU A 96 -5.98 0.43 23.10
C GLU A 96 -6.97 -0.61 22.51
N ALA A 97 -7.13 -0.64 21.19
CA ALA A 97 -8.05 -1.57 20.52
C ALA A 97 -7.56 -3.04 20.50
N SER A 98 -6.25 -3.25 20.52
CA SER A 98 -5.62 -4.58 20.53
C SER A 98 -5.78 -5.31 21.86
N ILE A 99 -5.89 -4.56 22.96
CA ILE A 99 -6.16 -5.10 24.31
C ILE A 99 -7.65 -5.42 24.46
N GLN A 100 -8.55 -4.58 23.93
CA GLN A 100 -9.99 -4.74 24.13
C GLN A 100 -10.63 -5.81 23.22
N TYR A 101 -10.14 -5.99 21.97
CA TYR A 101 -10.68 -6.98 21.03
C TYR A 101 -9.57 -7.75 20.30
N PRO A 102 -8.83 -8.62 21.01
CA PRO A 102 -7.65 -9.31 20.46
C PRO A 102 -7.99 -10.20 19.24
N LEU A 103 -9.17 -10.82 19.23
CA LEU A 103 -9.62 -11.65 18.10
C LEU A 103 -9.87 -10.83 16.83
N TYR A 104 -10.51 -9.66 16.97
CA TYR A 104 -10.76 -8.75 15.85
C TYR A 104 -9.46 -8.16 15.31
N PHE A 105 -8.54 -7.78 16.19
CA PHE A 105 -7.23 -7.29 15.82
C PHE A 105 -6.42 -8.35 15.05
N SER A 106 -6.42 -9.60 15.54
CA SER A 106 -5.79 -10.73 14.86
C SER A 106 -6.42 -11.01 13.50
N LEU A 107 -7.76 -11.06 13.42
CA LEU A 107 -8.50 -11.27 12.18
C LEU A 107 -8.18 -10.18 11.15
N HIS A 108 -8.16 -8.91 11.58
CA HIS A 108 -7.87 -7.78 10.71
C HIS A 108 -6.42 -7.82 10.19
N LYS A 109 -5.46 -8.16 11.06
CA LYS A 109 -4.06 -8.37 10.66
C LYS A 109 -3.93 -9.50 9.62
N ASN A 110 -4.61 -10.62 9.84
CA ASN A 110 -4.62 -11.76 8.92
C ASN A 110 -5.26 -11.40 7.57
N MET A 111 -6.34 -10.62 7.58
CA MET A 111 -7.03 -10.20 6.36
C MET A 111 -6.17 -9.26 5.50
N ILE A 112 -5.42 -8.34 6.11
CA ILE A 112 -4.48 -7.48 5.37
C ILE A 112 -3.35 -8.33 4.76
N GLY A 113 -2.83 -9.31 5.50
CA GLY A 113 -1.86 -10.28 4.98
C GLY A 113 -2.37 -11.05 3.77
N ALA A 114 -3.59 -11.58 3.84
CA ALA A 114 -4.22 -12.29 2.72
C ALA A 114 -4.39 -11.41 1.49
N ARG A 115 -4.82 -10.15 1.67
CA ARG A 115 -4.94 -9.16 0.58
C ARG A 115 -3.59 -8.87 -0.07
N PHE A 116 -2.55 -8.68 0.74
CA PHE A 116 -1.19 -8.49 0.24
C PHE A 116 -0.73 -9.69 -0.60
N CYS A 117 -0.85 -10.92 -0.09
CA CYS A 117 -0.46 -12.13 -0.82
C CYS A 117 -1.22 -12.27 -2.15
N ARG A 118 -2.53 -11.97 -2.16
CA ARG A 118 -3.34 -11.95 -3.38
C ARG A 118 -2.82 -10.91 -4.37
N GLY A 119 -2.57 -9.68 -3.93
CA GLY A 119 -2.02 -8.61 -4.76
C GLY A 119 -0.64 -8.95 -5.36
N VAL A 120 0.28 -9.52 -4.56
CA VAL A 120 1.58 -10.00 -5.05
C VAL A 120 1.39 -11.08 -6.13
N THR A 121 0.47 -12.02 -5.89
CA THR A 121 0.17 -13.10 -6.85
C THR A 121 -0.36 -12.55 -8.18
N GLU A 122 -1.25 -11.56 -8.13
CA GLU A 122 -1.78 -10.90 -9.34
C GLU A 122 -0.68 -10.19 -10.12
N LEU A 123 0.23 -9.47 -9.44
CA LEU A 123 1.39 -8.84 -10.08
C LEU A 123 2.38 -9.86 -10.67
N GLN A 124 2.49 -11.05 -10.06
CA GLN A 124 3.31 -12.13 -10.58
C GLN A 124 2.69 -12.74 -11.85
N ILE A 125 1.38 -13.04 -11.82
CA ILE A 125 0.65 -13.63 -12.96
C ILE A 125 0.72 -12.69 -14.18
N THR A 126 0.60 -11.39 -13.96
CA THR A 126 0.71 -10.36 -15.02
C THR A 126 2.16 -10.12 -15.48
N GLY A 127 3.14 -10.80 -14.86
CA GLY A 127 4.55 -10.72 -15.24
C GLY A 127 5.21 -9.38 -14.90
N LEU A 128 4.67 -8.65 -13.92
CA LEU A 128 5.21 -7.38 -13.44
C LEU A 128 6.27 -7.57 -12.35
N VAL A 129 6.14 -8.65 -11.57
CA VAL A 129 7.12 -9.05 -10.56
C VAL A 129 7.48 -10.52 -10.66
N ARG A 130 8.63 -10.87 -10.10
CA ARG A 130 9.10 -12.24 -9.95
C ARG A 130 9.32 -12.55 -8.48
N MET A 131 8.80 -13.69 -8.05
CA MET A 131 8.85 -14.13 -6.66
C MET A 131 10.28 -14.38 -6.16
N PRO A 132 10.47 -14.38 -4.83
CA PRO A 132 11.79 -14.55 -4.22
C PRO A 132 12.50 -15.81 -4.70
N SER A 133 13.79 -15.66 -4.96
CA SER A 133 14.68 -16.79 -5.23
C SER A 133 15.18 -17.38 -3.91
N LYS A 134 15.60 -18.66 -3.93
CA LYS A 134 16.26 -19.31 -2.78
C LYS A 134 17.44 -18.50 -2.21
N ARG A 135 18.08 -17.67 -3.03
CA ARG A 135 19.21 -16.82 -2.61
C ARG A 135 18.80 -15.56 -1.84
N ARG A 136 17.57 -15.07 -2.04
CA ARG A 136 17.04 -13.85 -1.43
C ARG A 136 15.55 -14.03 -1.15
N PRO A 137 15.17 -14.79 -0.11
CA PRO A 137 13.78 -15.14 0.17
C PRO A 137 12.92 -13.94 0.57
N ASP A 138 13.54 -12.87 1.06
CA ASP A 138 12.84 -11.68 1.55
C ASP A 138 12.65 -10.60 0.47
N PHE A 139 13.06 -10.86 -0.78
CA PHE A 139 13.02 -9.88 -1.86
C PHE A 139 12.22 -10.37 -3.05
N VAL A 140 11.44 -9.46 -3.63
CA VAL A 140 10.74 -9.64 -4.91
C VAL A 140 11.47 -8.81 -5.97
N GLN A 141 11.61 -9.35 -7.18
CA GLN A 141 12.22 -8.62 -8.29
C GLN A 141 11.16 -7.97 -9.17
N ARG A 142 11.34 -6.70 -9.51
CA ARG A 142 10.53 -6.02 -10.53
C ARG A 142 11.00 -6.43 -11.91
N ILE A 143 10.06 -6.76 -12.78
CA ILE A 143 10.35 -7.16 -14.16
C ILE A 143 10.00 -6.05 -15.14
N ALA A 144 9.07 -5.17 -14.77
CA ALA A 144 8.58 -4.11 -15.63
C ALA A 144 8.99 -2.71 -15.11
N PHE A 145 9.68 -1.97 -15.98
CA PHE A 145 10.16 -0.61 -15.77
C PHE A 145 9.71 0.30 -16.91
N GLY A 146 9.88 1.62 -16.75
CA GLY A 146 9.77 2.58 -17.85
C GLY A 146 8.34 2.87 -18.30
N ILE A 147 7.59 3.54 -17.42
CA ILE A 147 6.32 4.19 -17.76
C ILE A 147 6.56 5.69 -17.75
#